data_AF-A0A975CX08-F1
#
_entry.id   AF-A0A975CX08-F1
#
_cell.length_a   1.000
_cell.length_b   1.000
_cell.length_c   1.000
_cell.angle_alpha   90.00
_cell.angle_beta   90.00
_cell.angle_gamma   90.00
#
_symmetry.space_group_name_H-M   'P 1'
#
loop_
_entity.id
_entity.type
_entity.pdbx_description
1 polymer ?
#
loop_
_entity_poly.entity_id
_entity_poly.type
_entity_poly.pdbx_seq_one_letter_code
_entity_poly.pdbx_strand_id
1 'polypeptide(L)'
;MATIQELIASVQEIKGSSENLSVMVSAAGNTLGVQANQIASLTRPSQSGQQASIAVSAAAQSVLKAAAIMKTLCRTCDNYLNNAVK
;
A
#
# COMPACT_ATOMS: atom_id res chain seq x y z
N MET A 1 13.63 -3.03 30.02
CA MET A 1 12.18 -3.33 29.90
C MET A 1 11.54 -2.06 29.38
N ALA A 2 10.96 -2.08 28.18
CA ALA A 2 10.19 -0.94 27.70
C ALA A 2 8.96 -0.79 28.61
N THR A 3 8.70 0.44 29.05
CA THR A 3 7.49 0.75 29.81
C THR A 3 6.26 0.65 28.90
N ILE A 4 5.08 0.46 29.48
CA ILE A 4 3.82 0.44 28.74
C ILE A 4 3.64 1.74 27.91
N GLN A 5 4.15 2.87 28.40
CA GLN A 5 4.11 4.17 27.71
C GLN A 5 5.05 4.23 26.50
N GLU A 6 6.25 3.67 26.60
CA GLU A 6 7.16 3.56 25.44
C GLU A 6 6.55 2.66 24.35
N LEU A 7 5.88 1.57 24.75
CA LEU A 7 5.18 0.69 23.80
C LEU A 7 4.00 1.39 23.11
N ILE A 8 3.20 2.16 23.85
CA ILE A 8 2.12 2.97 23.29
C ILE A 8 2.65 3.98 22.27
N ALA A 9 3.75 4.67 22.59
CA ALA A 9 4.38 5.64 21.68
C ALA A 9 4.87 4.95 20.39
N SER A 10 5.57 3.81 20.50
CA SER A 10 6.01 3.05 19.31
C SER A 10 4.84 2.57 18.45
N VAL A 11 3.73 2.13 19.06
CA VAL A 11 2.55 1.70 18.29
C VAL A 11 1.87 2.88 17.58
N GLN A 12 1.85 4.07 18.20
CA GLN A 12 1.36 5.30 17.54
C GLN A 12 2.23 5.69 16.33
N GLU A 13 3.55 5.58 16.43
CA GLU A 13 4.47 5.81 15.32
C GLU A 13 4.27 4.80 14.18
N ILE A 14 4.11 3.51 14.50
CA ILE A 14 3.82 2.46 13.52
C ILE A 14 2.49 2.73 12.83
N LYS A 15 1.46 3.14 13.59
CA LYS A 15 0.16 3.51 13.03
C LYS A 15 0.31 4.63 11.99
N GLY A 16 0.91 5.75 12.38
CA GLY A 16 1.08 6.90 11.48
C GLY A 16 1.93 6.56 10.26
N SER A 17 3.02 5.81 10.44
CA SER A 17 3.87 5.35 9.34
C SER A 17 3.11 4.42 8.37
N SER A 18 2.30 3.50 8.91
CA SER A 18 1.51 2.57 8.10
C SER A 18 0.42 3.28 7.30
N GLU A 19 -0.20 4.32 7.87
CA GLU A 19 -1.19 5.14 7.19
C GLU A 19 -0.55 5.95 6.04
N ASN A 20 0.55 6.63 6.30
CA ASN A 20 1.30 7.37 5.28
C ASN A 20 1.77 6.45 4.15
N LEU A 21 2.34 5.29 4.50
CA LEU A 21 2.82 4.32 3.53
C LEU A 21 1.66 3.75 2.72
N SER A 22 0.51 3.47 3.33
CA SER A 22 -0.69 3.03 2.62
C SER A 22 -1.14 4.04 1.57
N VAL A 23 -1.16 5.34 1.90
CA VAL A 23 -1.53 6.41 0.97
C VAL A 23 -0.54 6.48 -0.20
N MET A 24 0.76 6.49 0.08
CA MET A 24 1.81 6.54 -0.95
C MET A 24 1.76 5.34 -1.88
N VAL A 25 1.66 4.13 -1.32
CA VAL A 25 1.60 2.88 -2.07
C VAL A 25 0.31 2.82 -2.89
N SER A 26 -0.82 3.27 -2.35
CA SER A 26 -2.08 3.37 -3.11
C SER A 26 -1.94 4.32 -4.30
N ALA A 27 -1.30 5.48 -4.11
CA ALA A 27 -1.06 6.43 -5.18
C ALA A 27 -0.13 5.84 -6.26
N ALA A 28 0.95 5.16 -5.87
CA ALA A 28 1.86 4.48 -6.78
C ALA A 28 1.14 3.39 -7.60
N GLY A 29 0.30 2.58 -6.96
CA GLY A 29 -0.51 1.55 -7.62
C GLY A 29 -1.47 2.14 -8.67
N ASN A 30 -2.13 3.24 -8.35
CA ASN A 30 -3.00 3.95 -9.30
C ASN A 30 -2.21 4.51 -10.50
N THR A 31 -1.05 5.12 -10.26
CA THR A 31 -0.17 5.64 -11.32
C THR A 31 0.32 4.53 -12.25
N LEU A 32 0.75 3.39 -11.70
CA LEU A 32 1.14 2.22 -12.49
C LEU A 32 -0.03 1.69 -13.33
N GLY A 33 -1.25 1.67 -12.78
CA GLY A 33 -2.45 1.30 -13.53
C GLY A 33 -2.71 2.20 -14.73
N VAL A 34 -2.54 3.52 -14.57
CA VAL A 34 -2.64 4.48 -15.68
C VAL A 34 -1.55 4.23 -16.72
N GLN A 35 -0.31 3.99 -16.30
CA GLN A 35 0.81 3.68 -17.21
C GLN A 35 0.58 2.40 -18.00
N ALA A 36 0.03 1.35 -17.38
CA ALA A 36 -0.32 0.12 -18.09
C ALA A 36 -1.31 0.39 -19.22
N ASN A 37 -2.36 1.18 -18.96
CA ASN A 37 -3.35 1.55 -19.98
C ASN A 37 -2.72 2.37 -21.12
N GLN A 38 -1.79 3.28 -20.80
CA GLN A 38 -1.05 4.04 -21.81
C GLN A 38 -0.19 3.10 -22.68
N ILE A 39 0.56 2.17 -22.06
CA ILE A 39 1.34 1.17 -22.78
C ILE A 39 0.43 0.36 -23.70
N ALA A 40 -0.72 -0.14 -23.21
CA ALA A 40 -1.69 -0.85 -24.03
C ALA A 40 -2.18 -0.04 -25.24
N SER A 41 -2.43 1.26 -25.06
CA SER A 41 -2.88 2.14 -26.14
C SER A 41 -1.80 2.39 -27.20
N LEU A 42 -0.54 2.54 -26.79
CA LEU A 42 0.59 2.82 -27.68
C LEU A 42 1.10 1.58 -28.40
N THR A 43 0.83 0.41 -27.84
CA THR A 43 1.43 -0.83 -28.32
C THR A 43 0.48 -1.76 -29.05
N ARG A 44 -0.80 -1.43 -29.24
CA ARG A 44 -1.65 -2.19 -30.19
C ARG A 44 -1.09 -2.00 -31.61
N PRO A 45 -0.65 -3.05 -32.35
CA PRO A 45 -0.91 -4.50 -32.20
C PRO A 45 0.30 -5.37 -31.76
N SER A 46 1.37 -4.81 -31.19
CA SER A 46 2.56 -5.56 -30.78
C SER A 46 2.31 -6.49 -29.58
N GLN A 47 2.74 -7.74 -29.73
CA GLN A 47 2.63 -8.77 -28.69
C GLN A 47 3.49 -8.44 -27.46
N SER A 48 4.69 -7.90 -27.68
CA SER A 48 5.61 -7.51 -26.60
C SER A 48 5.06 -6.36 -25.76
N GLY A 49 4.37 -5.40 -26.38
CA GLY A 49 3.76 -4.29 -25.65
C GLY A 49 2.50 -4.69 -24.89
N GLN A 50 1.71 -5.63 -25.42
CA GLN A 50 0.63 -6.24 -24.65
C GLN A 50 1.16 -6.96 -23.39
N GLN A 51 2.24 -7.74 -23.52
CA GLN A 51 2.87 -8.37 -22.35
C GLN A 51 3.39 -7.36 -21.35
N ALA A 52 4.02 -6.27 -21.80
CA ALA A 52 4.47 -5.19 -20.93
C ALA A 52 3.30 -4.54 -20.17
N SER A 53 2.19 -4.24 -20.86
CA SER A 53 0.98 -3.71 -20.22
C SER A 53 0.42 -4.65 -19.15
N ILE A 54 0.39 -5.97 -19.42
CA ILE A 54 -0.09 -6.98 -18.47
C ILE A 54 0.83 -7.03 -17.24
N ALA A 55 2.15 -7.03 -17.45
CA ALA A 55 3.13 -7.05 -16.36
C ALA A 55 3.00 -5.80 -15.46
N VAL A 56 2.87 -4.61 -16.05
CA VAL A 56 2.68 -3.36 -15.29
C VAL A 56 1.33 -3.37 -14.56
N SER A 57 0.27 -3.89 -15.18
CA SER A 57 -1.04 -4.04 -14.52
C SER A 57 -0.97 -4.97 -13.31
N ALA A 58 -0.24 -6.09 -13.43
CA ALA A 58 -0.05 -7.04 -12.32
C ALA A 58 0.77 -6.42 -11.17
N ALA A 59 1.80 -5.63 -11.51
CA ALA A 59 2.56 -4.86 -10.53
C ALA A 59 1.67 -3.84 -9.81
N ALA A 60 0.86 -3.08 -10.55
CA ALA A 60 -0.09 -2.12 -10.00
C ALA A 60 -1.05 -2.76 -8.98
N GLN A 61 -1.62 -3.92 -9.32
CA GLN A 61 -2.50 -4.66 -8.41
C GLN A 61 -1.78 -5.16 -7.16
N SER A 62 -0.54 -5.64 -7.29
CA SER A 62 0.26 -6.10 -6.15
C SER A 62 0.57 -4.95 -5.19
N VAL A 63 0.89 -3.78 -5.73
CA VAL A 63 1.12 -2.56 -4.96
C VAL A 63 -0.17 -2.12 -4.26
N LEU A 64 -1.32 -2.11 -4.94
CA LEU A 64 -2.61 -1.79 -4.31
C LEU A 64 -2.98 -2.76 -3.17
N LYS A 65 -2.67 -4.07 -3.33
CA LYS A 65 -2.84 -5.05 -2.24
C LYS A 65 -1.95 -4.74 -1.05
N ALA A 66 -0.70 -4.34 -1.27
CA ALA A 66 0.20 -3.92 -0.19
C ALA A 66 -0.35 -2.70 0.57
N ALA A 67 -0.90 -1.71 -0.14
CA ALA A 67 -1.57 -0.57 0.50
C ALA A 67 -2.75 -0.99 1.38
N ALA A 68 -3.54 -1.97 0.94
CA ALA A 68 -4.65 -2.51 1.73
C ALA A 68 -4.17 -3.24 3.00
N ILE A 69 -3.07 -4.00 2.91
CA ILE A 69 -2.44 -4.64 4.08
C ILE A 69 -1.97 -3.59 5.09
N MET A 70 -1.39 -2.49 4.64
CA MET A 70 -0.98 -1.39 5.52
C MET A 70 -2.16 -0.73 6.24
N LYS A 71 -3.32 -0.59 5.59
CA LYS A 71 -4.56 -0.15 6.27
C LYS A 71 -5.03 -1.15 7.32
N THR A 72 -4.85 -2.44 7.08
CA THR A 72 -5.14 -3.47 8.08
C THR A 72 -4.20 -3.35 9.28
N LEU A 73 -2.91 -3.12 9.06
CA LEU A 73 -1.95 -2.87 10.13
C LEU A 73 -2.34 -1.63 10.97
N CYS A 74 -2.69 -0.52 10.32
CA CYS A 74 -3.18 0.69 11.00
C CYS A 74 -4.38 0.39 11.92
N ARG A 75 -5.38 -0.36 11.41
CA ARG A 75 -6.54 -0.79 12.21
C ARG A 75 -6.16 -1.71 13.39
N THR A 76 -5.17 -2.58 13.20
CA THR A 76 -4.65 -3.42 14.29
C THR A 76 -3.97 -2.58 15.36
N CYS A 77 -3.20 -1.56 14.98
CA CYS A 77 -2.62 -0.60 15.93
C CYS A 77 -3.70 0.16 16.68
N ASP A 78 -4.77 0.61 16.01
CA ASP A 78 -5.91 1.27 16.67
C ASP A 78 -6.57 0.37 17.71
N ASN A 79 -6.83 -0.89 17.38
CA ASN A 79 -7.41 -1.85 18.31
C ASN A 79 -6.52 -2.06 19.53
N TYR A 80 -5.20 -2.15 19.34
CA TYR A 80 -4.25 -2.28 20.44
C TYR A 80 -4.26 -1.04 21.34
N LEU A 81 -4.13 0.16 20.77
CA LEU A 81 -4.11 1.42 21.51
C LEU A 81 -5.41 1.62 22.32
N ASN A 82 -6.56 1.34 21.72
CA ASN A 82 -7.85 1.44 22.39
C ASN A 82 -8.00 0.47 23.59
N ASN A 83 -7.30 -0.67 23.55
CA ASN A 83 -7.30 -1.64 24.66
C ASN A 83 -6.24 -1.30 25.72
N ALA A 84 -5.10 -0.74 25.33
CA ALA A 84 -4.01 -0.39 26.25
C ALA A 84 -4.29 0.88 27.08
N VAL A 85 -5.22 1.72 26.64
CA VAL A 85 -5.64 2.95 27.34
C VAL A 85 -6.84 2.71 28.28
N LYS A 86 -7.44 1.52 28.24
CA LYS A 86 -8.47 1.08 29.21
C LYS A 86 -7.83 0.46 30.44
#